data_AF-A0A4Z2CEH9-F1
#
_entry.id   AF-A0A4Z2CEH9-F1
#
_cell.length_a   1.000
_cell.length_b   1.000
_cell.length_c   1.000
_cell.angle_alpha   90.00
_cell.angle_beta   90.00
_cell.angle_gamma   90.00
#
_symmetry.space_group_name_H-M   'P 1'
#
loop_
_entity.id
_entity.type
_entity.pdbx_description
1 polymer ?
#
loop_
_entity_poly.entity_id
_entity_poly.type
_entity_poly.pdbx_seq_one_letter_code
_entity_poly.pdbx_strand_id
1 'polypeptide(L)'
;MARLEAVITNMVDIFMEYADDQGHKRKLCKEELQAMLQKEIESADLKAKINGDDIEEAMKMLDKNKDDEINFREFCRCVGMLATGYYHKKIGKGQKKGKGKDQAGDD
;
A
#
# COMPACT_ATOMS: atom_id res chain seq x y z
N MET A 1 -24.58 0.67 -9.18
CA MET A 1 -23.52 -0.31 -9.51
C MET A 1 -23.44 -1.38 -8.42
N ALA A 2 -23.04 -2.59 -8.79
CA ALA A 2 -22.73 -3.63 -7.82
C ALA A 2 -21.49 -3.22 -7.00
N ARG A 3 -21.37 -3.68 -5.74
CA ARG A 3 -20.28 -3.27 -4.85
C ARG A 3 -18.89 -3.67 -5.39
N LEU A 4 -18.77 -4.86 -5.97
CA LEU A 4 -17.50 -5.32 -6.54
C LEU A 4 -17.16 -4.57 -7.83
N GLU A 5 -18.15 -4.30 -8.66
CA GLU A 5 -18.01 -3.48 -9.88
C GLU A 5 -17.48 -2.09 -9.52
N ALA A 6 -18.05 -1.43 -8.51
CA ALA A 6 -17.59 -0.14 -8.03
C ALA A 6 -16.14 -0.17 -7.50
N VAL A 7 -15.73 -1.25 -6.82
CA VAL A 7 -14.32 -1.41 -6.38
C VAL A 7 -13.38 -1.51 -7.58
N ILE A 8 -13.76 -2.30 -8.59
CA ILE A 8 -12.95 -2.48 -9.79
C ILE A 8 -12.83 -1.17 -10.57
N THR A 9 -13.94 -0.45 -10.79
CA THR A 9 -13.92 0.83 -11.51
C THR A 9 -13.11 1.88 -10.74
N ASN A 10 -13.31 1.99 -9.42
CA ASN A 10 -12.55 2.96 -8.61
C ASN A 10 -11.04 2.66 -8.60
N MET A 11 -10.63 1.39 -8.57
CA MET A 11 -9.21 1.04 -8.66
C MET A 11 -8.59 1.48 -9.99
N VAL A 12 -9.35 1.36 -11.08
CA VAL A 12 -8.92 1.78 -12.41
C VAL A 12 -8.86 3.30 -12.49
N ASP A 13 -9.91 4.00 -12.03
CA ASP A 13 -10.02 5.45 -12.09
C ASP A 13 -8.93 6.14 -11.27
N ILE A 14 -8.68 5.66 -10.04
CA ILE A 14 -7.57 6.15 -9.21
C ILE A 14 -6.26 5.97 -9.96
N PHE A 15 -5.96 4.77 -10.46
CA PHE A 15 -4.70 4.55 -11.15
C PHE A 15 -4.53 5.47 -12.37
N MET A 16 -5.58 5.63 -13.18
CA MET A 16 -5.51 6.50 -14.36
C MET A 16 -5.35 7.98 -13.98
N GLU A 17 -5.98 8.44 -12.89
CA GLU A 17 -5.89 9.84 -12.44
C GLU A 17 -4.44 10.22 -12.09
N TYR A 18 -3.68 9.32 -11.45
CA TYR A 18 -2.31 9.62 -11.03
C TYR A 18 -1.24 9.18 -12.05
N ALA A 19 -1.53 8.22 -12.93
CA ALA A 19 -0.58 7.71 -13.94
C ALA A 19 -0.58 8.50 -15.26
N ASP A 20 -1.27 9.64 -15.33
CA ASP A 20 -1.37 10.50 -16.52
C ASP A 20 -0.65 11.86 -16.35
N ASP A 21 -0.09 12.15 -15.16
CA ASP A 21 0.38 13.49 -14.80
C ASP A 21 1.77 13.84 -15.40
N GLN A 22 2.64 12.84 -15.66
CA GLN A 22 3.99 13.04 -16.20
C GLN A 22 4.21 12.52 -17.64
N GLY A 23 3.17 12.18 -18.39
CA GLY A 23 3.28 11.74 -19.79
C GLY A 23 3.67 10.26 -19.99
N HIS A 24 3.92 9.53 -18.90
CA HIS A 24 4.07 8.07 -18.88
C HIS A 24 2.69 7.41 -18.78
N LYS A 25 1.92 7.43 -19.88
CA LYS A 25 0.46 7.16 -19.97
C LYS A 25 -0.12 5.89 -19.31
N ARG A 26 0.65 5.06 -18.60
CA ARG A 26 0.22 3.77 -18.01
C ARG A 26 0.99 3.35 -16.76
N LYS A 27 1.82 4.21 -16.17
CA LYS A 27 2.67 3.87 -15.03
C LYS A 27 2.76 5.03 -14.05
N LEU A 28 2.97 4.71 -12.78
CA LEU A 28 3.20 5.68 -11.71
C LEU A 28 4.71 5.74 -11.41
N CYS A 29 5.29 6.93 -11.39
CA CYS A 29 6.60 7.13 -10.79
C CYS A 29 6.50 7.18 -9.25
N LYS A 30 7.65 7.30 -8.57
CA LYS A 30 7.71 7.36 -7.10
C LYS A 30 6.89 8.52 -6.55
N GLU A 31 6.99 9.67 -7.18
CA GLU A 31 6.31 10.91 -6.80
C GLU A 31 4.78 10.78 -6.98
N GLU A 32 4.33 10.20 -8.09
CA GLU A 32 2.92 9.97 -8.39
C GLU A 32 2.31 8.94 -7.43
N LEU A 33 3.03 7.84 -7.14
CA LEU A 33 2.62 6.85 -6.15
C LEU A 33 2.49 7.48 -4.76
N GLN A 34 3.45 8.32 -4.36
CA GLN A 34 3.41 9.04 -3.11
C GLN A 34 2.20 9.97 -3.03
N ALA A 35 1.96 10.77 -4.07
CA ALA A 35 0.82 11.69 -4.13
C ALA A 35 -0.52 10.93 -4.02
N MET A 36 -0.66 9.84 -4.77
CA MET A 36 -1.83 8.96 -4.72
C MET A 36 -2.06 8.42 -3.31
N LEU A 37 -1.04 7.83 -2.68
CA LEU A 37 -1.17 7.27 -1.34
C LEU A 37 -1.52 8.34 -0.29
N GLN A 38 -0.97 9.55 -0.39
CA GLN A 38 -1.26 10.63 0.55
C GLN A 38 -2.69 11.18 0.41
N LYS A 39 -3.22 11.21 -0.82
CA LYS A 39 -4.55 11.76 -1.15
C LYS A 39 -5.67 10.73 -0.95
N GLU A 40 -5.50 9.49 -1.41
CA GLU A 40 -6.54 8.46 -1.35
C GLU A 40 -6.67 7.78 0.03
N ILE A 41 -5.61 7.81 0.83
CA ILE A 41 -5.62 7.16 2.15
C ILE A 41 -5.89 8.19 3.22
N GLU A 42 -7.15 8.39 3.62
CA GLU A 42 -7.50 9.36 4.68
C GLU A 42 -7.26 8.84 6.10
N SER A 43 -7.13 7.53 6.27
CA SER A 43 -6.96 6.89 7.58
C SER A 43 -5.60 7.23 8.19
N ALA A 44 -5.60 7.90 9.34
CA ALA A 44 -4.38 8.23 10.09
C ALA A 44 -3.53 6.99 10.43
N ASP A 45 -4.18 5.85 10.73
CA ASP A 45 -3.52 4.56 10.98
C ASP A 45 -2.74 4.05 9.76
N LEU A 46 -3.18 4.37 8.55
CA LEU A 46 -2.49 4.00 7.32
C LEU A 46 -1.48 5.06 6.89
N LYS A 47 -1.82 6.35 7.00
CA LYS A 47 -0.86 7.43 6.74
C LYS A 47 0.39 7.30 7.61
N ALA A 48 0.23 6.92 8.88
CA ALA A 48 1.36 6.70 9.79
C ALA A 48 2.30 5.54 9.37
N LYS A 49 1.85 4.63 8.50
CA LYS A 49 2.64 3.54 7.93
C LYS A 49 3.18 3.84 6.53
N ILE A 50 2.94 5.07 6.05
CA ILE A 50 3.35 5.56 4.74
C ILE A 50 4.17 6.83 5.02
N ASN A 51 5.36 6.66 5.60
CA ASN A 51 6.36 7.72 5.69
C ASN A 51 7.23 7.75 4.40
N GLY A 52 8.08 8.77 4.23
CA GLY A 52 8.90 8.92 3.02
C GLY A 52 9.89 7.77 2.77
N ASP A 53 10.43 7.18 3.84
CA ASP A 53 11.32 6.01 3.75
C ASP A 53 10.51 4.74 3.43
N ASP A 54 9.30 4.60 3.99
CA ASP A 54 8.35 3.52 3.72
C ASP A 54 7.87 3.55 2.27
N ILE A 55 7.79 4.72 1.64
CA ILE A 55 7.42 4.85 0.22
C ILE A 55 8.52 4.30 -0.67
N GLU A 56 9.80 4.55 -0.34
CA GLU A 56 10.90 3.97 -1.10
C GLU A 56 10.99 2.45 -0.93
N GLU A 57 10.77 1.96 0.28
CA GLU A 57 10.67 0.53 0.53
C GLU A 57 9.43 -0.07 -0.16
N ALA A 58 8.29 0.62 -0.14
CA ALA A 58 7.10 0.22 -0.86
C ALA A 58 7.36 0.19 -2.38
N MET A 59 8.02 1.20 -2.94
CA MET A 59 8.43 1.23 -4.35
C MET A 59 9.23 -0.03 -4.67
N LYS A 60 10.27 -0.35 -3.88
CA LYS A 60 11.11 -1.55 -4.05
C LYS A 60 10.35 -2.86 -3.89
N MET A 61 9.31 -2.89 -3.04
CA MET A 61 8.47 -4.07 -2.86
C MET A 61 7.49 -4.28 -4.01
N LEU A 62 7.00 -3.19 -4.59
CA LEU A 62 5.96 -3.15 -5.62
C LEU A 62 6.53 -3.27 -7.04
N ASP A 63 7.63 -2.58 -7.32
CA ASP A 63 8.40 -2.63 -8.57
C ASP A 63 9.13 -3.98 -8.66
N LYS A 64 8.47 -4.97 -9.28
CA LYS A 64 8.98 -6.34 -9.38
C LYS A 64 9.90 -6.52 -10.57
N ASN A 65 9.64 -5.78 -11.63
CA ASN A 65 10.44 -5.73 -12.85
C ASN A 65 11.69 -4.84 -12.71
N LYS A 66 11.79 -4.05 -11.63
CA LYS A 66 12.92 -3.15 -11.33
C LYS A 66 13.10 -2.11 -12.43
N ASP A 67 12.00 -1.53 -12.90
CA ASP A 67 12.03 -0.45 -13.88
C ASP A 67 11.80 0.94 -13.26
N ASP A 68 11.83 1.03 -11.93
CA ASP A 68 11.61 2.24 -11.13
C ASP A 68 10.25 2.91 -11.40
N GLU A 69 9.29 2.15 -11.96
CA GLU A 69 7.93 2.58 -12.27
C GLU A 69 6.92 1.52 -11.79
N ILE A 70 5.70 1.94 -11.45
CA ILE A 70 4.65 1.01 -11.03
C ILE A 70 3.58 0.93 -12.12
N ASN A 71 3.46 -0.23 -12.76
CA ASN A 71 2.36 -0.48 -13.69
C ASN A 71 1.08 -0.90 -12.95
N PHE A 72 -0.05 -0.93 -13.67
CA PHE A 72 -1.36 -1.26 -13.07
C PHE A 72 -1.39 -2.63 -12.36
N ARG A 73 -0.62 -3.63 -12.83
CA ARG A 73 -0.58 -4.95 -12.20
C ARG A 73 0.12 -4.90 -10.84
N GLU A 74 1.17 -4.11 -10.72
CA GLU A 74 1.91 -3.91 -9.47
C GLU A 74 1.11 -3.09 -8.48
N PHE A 75 0.40 -2.06 -8.97
CA PHE A 75 -0.60 -1.34 -8.18
C PHE A 75 -1.68 -2.30 -7.62
N CYS A 76 -2.28 -3.16 -8.44
CA CYS A 76 -3.28 -4.14 -7.97
C CYS A 76 -2.71 -5.06 -6.88
N ARG A 77 -1.44 -5.48 -7.03
CA ARG A 77 -0.75 -6.29 -6.01
C ARG A 77 -0.59 -5.52 -4.71
N CYS A 78 -0.24 -4.22 -4.77
CA CYS A 78 -0.17 -3.35 -3.59
C CYS A 78 -1.49 -3.34 -2.82
N VAL A 79 -2.58 -3.00 -3.51
CA VAL A 79 -3.92 -2.93 -2.92
C VAL A 79 -4.30 -4.28 -2.31
N GLY A 80 -4.00 -5.39 -2.99
CA GLY A 80 -4.23 -6.74 -2.48
C GLY A 80 -3.46 -7.06 -1.18
N MET A 81 -2.20 -6.62 -1.06
CA MET A 81 -1.40 -6.78 0.16
C MET A 81 -1.98 -5.96 1.32
N LEU A 82 -2.36 -4.70 1.06
CA LEU A 82 -3.00 -3.84 2.07
C LEU A 82 -4.33 -4.43 2.54
N ALA A 83 -5.18 -4.86 1.60
CA ALA A 83 -6.46 -5.49 1.90
C ALA A 83 -6.29 -6.78 2.73
N THR A 84 -5.26 -7.58 2.42
CA THR A 84 -4.90 -8.78 3.19
C THR A 84 -4.47 -8.42 4.61
N GLY A 85 -3.64 -7.39 4.79
CA GLY A 85 -3.26 -6.88 6.10
C GLY A 85 -4.47 -6.42 6.93
N TYR A 86 -5.43 -5.73 6.28
CA TYR A 86 -6.69 -5.35 6.89
C TYR A 86 -7.56 -6.54 7.28
N TYR A 87 -7.67 -7.52 6.39
CA TYR A 87 -8.39 -8.76 6.65
C TYR A 87 -7.79 -9.47 7.88
N HIS A 88 -6.47 -9.62 7.94
CA HIS A 88 -5.79 -10.19 9.11
C HIS A 88 -5.99 -9.36 10.38
N LYS A 89 -5.97 -8.01 10.33
CA LYS A 89 -6.29 -7.16 11.50
C LYS A 89 -7.73 -7.34 11.97
N LYS A 90 -8.66 -7.55 11.04
CA LYS A 90 -10.10 -7.73 11.32
C LYS A 90 -10.40 -9.11 11.90
N ILE A 91 -9.75 -10.16 11.39
CA ILE A 91 -9.87 -11.55 11.88
C ILE A 91 -9.03 -11.76 13.16
N GLY A 92 -7.92 -11.05 13.31
CA GLY A 92 -6.94 -11.19 14.40
C GLY A 92 -7.26 -10.47 15.71
N LYS A 93 -8.45 -9.86 15.88
CA LYS A 93 -8.94 -9.32 17.18
C LYS A 93 -9.33 -10.43 18.19
N GLY A 94 -8.54 -11.51 18.24
CA GLY A 94 -8.73 -12.67 19.12
C GLY A 94 -7.49 -13.07 19.93
N GLN A 95 -6.33 -12.42 19.78
CA GLN A 95 -5.15 -12.76 20.60
C GLN A 95 -4.54 -11.52 21.28
N LYS A 96 -4.78 -11.44 22.59
CA LYS A 96 -4.12 -10.54 23.53
C LYS A 96 -2.60 -10.77 23.52
N LYS A 97 -1.88 -9.65 23.64
CA LYS A 97 -0.54 -9.47 24.23
C LYS A 97 0.00 -10.68 25.02
N GLY A 98 1.14 -11.21 24.58
CA GLY A 98 2.17 -11.77 25.45
C GLY A 98 3.34 -10.80 25.52
N LYS A 99 3.36 -9.97 26.57
CA LYS A 99 4.53 -9.17 26.96
C LYS A 99 5.37 -10.09 27.85
N GLY A 100 6.46 -10.64 27.34
CA GLY A 100 7.48 -11.35 28.11
C GLY A 100 8.76 -10.54 28.04
N LYS A 101 9.18 -10.01 29.18
CA LYS A 101 10.39 -9.21 29.38
C LYS A 101 11.12 -9.90 30.53
N ASP A 102 12.16 -10.67 30.22
CA ASP A 102 13.19 -11.18 31.13
C ASP A 102 14.47 -11.12 30.26
N GLN A 103 15.49 -10.29 30.43
CA GLN A 103 16.31 -9.89 31.59
C GLN A 103 17.02 -11.06 32.31
N ALA A 104 18.36 -10.93 32.37
CA ALA A 104 19.37 -11.75 33.07
C ALA A 104 19.71 -13.11 32.41
N GLY A 105 20.97 -13.55 32.31
CA GLY A 105 22.24 -13.07 32.86
C GLY A 105 23.39 -14.00 32.41
N ASP A 106 24.61 -13.56 32.70
CA ASP A 106 25.89 -14.32 32.74
C ASP A 106 25.78 -15.85 32.86
N ASP A 107 26.54 -16.55 32.01
CA ASP A 107 27.75 -17.32 32.40
C ASP A 107 28.59 -17.64 31.13
#